data_AF-A0A858Q5T1-F1
#
_entry.id   AF-A0A858Q5T1-F1
#
_cell.length_a   1.000
_cell.length_b   1.000
_cell.length_c   1.000
_cell.angle_alpha   90.00
_cell.angle_beta   90.00
_cell.angle_gamma   90.00
#
_symmetry.space_group_name_H-M   'P 1'
#
loop_
_entity.id
_entity.type
_entity.pdbx_description
1 polymer ?
#
loop_
_entity_poly.entity_id
_entity_poly.type
_entity_poly.pdbx_seq_one_letter_code
_entity_poly.pdbx_strand_id
1 'polypeptide(L)' 'MPLYDFHCRDCGQMSELLIKLSDTPVCPHCGGSNMEKQVVQIAPHLKTPGILQSARAQAAKEGHFSNYKPSERPRLK' A
#
# COMPACT_ATOMS: atom_id res chain seq x y z
N MET A 1 4.72 -8.45 -20.38
CA MET A 1 5.85 -7.51 -20.22
C MET A 1 5.68 -6.85 -18.86
N PRO A 2 6.68 -6.85 -17.98
CA PRO A 2 6.60 -6.15 -16.70
C PRO A 2 6.48 -4.64 -16.88
N LEU A 3 5.86 -3.99 -15.91
CA LEU A 3 5.77 -2.55 -15.78
C LEU A 3 6.75 -2.10 -14.69
N TYR A 4 7.56 -1.09 -14.98
CA TYR A 4 8.58 -0.59 -14.07
C TYR A 4 8.59 0.93 -14.02
N ASP A 5 8.80 1.47 -12.83
CA ASP A 5 9.05 2.90 -12.63
C ASP A 5 10.53 3.22 -12.89
N PHE A 6 10.77 4.32 -13.59
CA PHE A 6 12.10 4.85 -13.85
C PHE A 6 12.18 6.35 -13.55
N HIS A 7 13.34 6.78 -13.06
CA HIS A 7 13.73 8.17 -12.92
C HIS A 7 14.82 8.49 -13.95
N CYS A 8 14.60 9.51 -14.78
CA CYS A 8 15.60 9.96 -15.75
C CYS A 8 16.60 10.90 -15.09
N ARG A 9 17.90 10.55 -15.11
CA ARG A 9 18.96 11.41 -14.55
C ARG A 9 19.31 12.61 -15.44
N ASP A 10 18.89 12.62 -16.70
CA ASP A 10 19.18 13.72 -17.63
C ASP A 10 18.16 14.87 -17.49
N CYS A 11 16.86 14.56 -17.36
CA CYS A 11 15.79 15.57 -17.27
C CYS A 11 15.05 15.60 -15.93
N GLY A 12 15.35 14.67 -15.01
CA GLY A 12 14.73 14.58 -13.68
C GLY A 12 13.28 14.10 -13.67
N GLN A 13 12.70 13.74 -14.82
CA GLN A 13 11.32 13.27 -14.90
C GLN A 13 11.21 11.79 -14.54
N MET A 14 10.07 11.43 -13.95
CA MET A 14 9.69 10.04 -13.73
C MET A 14 8.78 9.53 -14.85
N SER A 15 8.96 8.27 -15.23
CA SER A 15 8.11 7.61 -16.21
C SER A 15 7.95 6.12 -15.90
N GLU A 16 6.76 5.60 -16.16
CA GLU A 16 6.44 4.19 -16.03
C GLU A 16 6.52 3.51 -17.41
N LEU A 17 7.33 2.46 -17.53
CA LEU A 17 7.62 1.80 -18.81
C LEU A 17 7.25 0.32 -18.77
N LEU A 18 6.48 -0.11 -19.77
CA LEU A 18 6.18 -1.51 -20.03
C LEU A 18 7.29 -2.09 -20.92
N ILE A 19 8.26 -2.77 -20.34
CA ILE A 19 9.50 -3.16 -21.03
C ILE A 19 9.99 -4.55 -20.58
N LYS A 20 10.68 -5.28 -21.47
CA LYS A 20 11.33 -6.54 -21.06
C LYS A 20 12.57 -6.23 -20.22
N LEU A 21 13.00 -7.20 -19.41
CA LEU A 21 14.18 -7.02 -18.57
C LEU A 21 15.49 -6.86 -19.38
N SER A 22 15.52 -7.36 -20.61
CA SER A 22 16.67 -7.31 -21.53
C SER A 22 16.81 -5.99 -22.30
N ASP A 23 15.76 -5.17 -22.33
CA ASP A 23 15.72 -4.00 -23.20
C ASP A 23 16.26 -2.76 -22.47
N THR A 24 16.80 -1.81 -23.22
CA THR A 24 17.35 -0.56 -22.67
C THR A 24 16.24 0.50 -22.54
N PRO A 25 15.93 0.99 -21.32
CA PRO A 25 14.92 2.01 -21.11
C PRO A 25 15.35 3.36 -21.71
N VAL A 26 14.44 4.03 -22.41
CA VAL A 26 14.63 5.36 -22.98
C VAL A 26 13.58 6.31 -22.39
N CYS A 27 14.02 7.51 -22.00
CA CYS A 27 13.13 8.52 -21.44
C CYS A 27 12.14 9.03 -22.50
N PRO A 28 10.81 8.96 -22.27
CA PRO A 28 9.82 9.50 -23.21
C PRO A 28 9.81 11.03 -23.29
N HIS A 29 10.43 11.72 -22.33
CA HIS A 29 10.44 13.18 -22.27
C HIS A 29 11.62 13.82 -23.00
N CYS A 30 12.83 13.27 -22.86
CA CYS A 30 14.04 13.85 -23.44
C CYS A 30 14.79 12.92 -24.41
N GLY A 31 14.39 11.65 -24.54
CA GLY A 31 15.09 10.66 -25.35
C GLY A 31 16.41 10.15 -24.76
N GLY A 32 16.78 10.59 -23.54
CA GLY A 32 17.97 10.12 -22.83
C GLY A 32 17.87 8.66 -22.41
N SER A 33 19.02 7.98 -22.30
CA SER A 33 19.12 6.59 -21.89
C SER A 33 19.59 6.41 -20.44
N ASN A 34 19.89 7.50 -19.72
CA ASN A 34 20.26 7.46 -18.30
C ASN A 34 19.03 7.29 -17.39
N MET A 35 18.37 6.15 -17.51
CA MET A 35 17.18 5.79 -16.74
C MET A 35 17.56 4.91 -15.55
N GLU A 36 17.15 5.32 -14.36
CA GLU A 36 17.37 4.60 -13.11
C GLU A 36 16.07 3.93 -12.66
N LYS A 37 16.08 2.60 -12.58
CA LYS A 37 14.91 1.82 -12.15
C LYS A 37 14.62 2.08 -10.68
N GLN A 38 13.39 2.46 -10.38
CA GLN A 38 12.96 2.73 -9.02
C GLN A 38 12.49 1.44 -8.34
N VAL A 39 12.77 1.35 -7.04
CA VAL A 39 12.24 0.29 -6.19
C VAL A 39 10.92 0.78 -5.60
N VAL A 40 9.84 0.05 -5.87
CA VAL A 40 8.52 0.36 -5.32
C VAL A 40 8.56 0.29 -3.79
N GLN A 41 7.94 1.28 -3.15
CA GLN A 41 7.73 1.27 -1.72
C GLN A 41 6.69 0.20 -1.36
N ILE A 42 7.02 -0.67 -0.42
CA ILE A 42 6.10 -1.68 0.07
C ILE A 42 5.18 -1.01 1.11
N ALA A 43 3.87 -1.19 0.96
CA ALA A 43 2.92 -0.69 1.94
C ALA A 43 3.21 -1.32 3.33
N PRO A 44 3.13 -0.55 4.43
CA PRO A 44 3.30 -1.09 5.77
C PRO A 44 2.19 -2.08 6.11
N HIS A 45 2.44 -2.96 7.08
CA HIS A 45 1.43 -3.91 7.54
C HIS A 45 0.13 -3.21 7.97
N LEU A 46 -1.00 -3.72 7.50
CA LEU A 46 -2.31 -3.21 7.87
C LEU A 46 -2.57 -3.42 9.37
N LYS A 47 -2.95 -2.34 10.07
CA LYS A 47 -3.30 -2.35 11.49
C LYS A 47 -4.75 -2.76 11.77
N THR A 48 -5.46 -3.24 10.76
CA THR A 48 -6.89 -3.62 10.81
C THR A 48 -7.28 -4.47 12.03
N PRO A 49 -6.57 -5.56 12.40
CA PRO A 49 -6.95 -6.35 13.59
C PRO A 49 -6.84 -5.54 14.89
N GLY A 50 -5.81 -4.68 15.02
CA GLY A 50 -5.64 -3.81 16.18
C GLY A 50 -6.71 -2.72 16.27
N ILE A 51 -7.07 -2.12 15.12
CA ILE A 51 -8.16 -1.14 15.03
C ILE A 51 -9.51 -1.78 15.40
N LEU A 52 -9.79 -3.00 14.92
CA LEU A 52 -10.99 -3.76 15.30
C LEU A 52 -11.01 -4.04 16.80
N GLN A 53 -9.88 -4.44 17.38
CA GLN A 53 -9.78 -4.73 18.80
C GLN A 53 -10.05 -3.47 19.65
N SER A 54 -9.47 -2.33 19.30
CA SER A 54 -9.70 -1.07 20.02
C SER A 54 -11.15 -0.60 19.90
N ALA A 55 -11.75 -0.71 18.70
CA ALA A 55 -13.15 -0.35 18.49
C ALA A 55 -14.09 -1.24 19.31
N ARG A 56 -13.83 -2.55 19.36
CA ARG A 56 -14.59 -3.50 20.19
C ARG A 56 -14.45 -3.20 21.69
N ALA A 57 -13.24 -2.87 22.15
CA ALA A 57 -13.00 -2.49 23.54
C ALA A 57 -13.75 -1.21 23.93
N GLN A 58 -13.83 -0.22 23.03
CA GLN A 58 -14.58 1.01 23.26
C GLN A 58 -16.09 0.75 23.33
N ALA A 59 -16.63 0.00 22.36
CA ALA A 59 -18.04 -0.40 22.36
C ALA A 59 -18.42 -1.15 23.64
N ALA A 60 -17.50 -1.96 24.18
CA ALA A 60 -17.72 -2.66 25.42
C ALA A 60 -17.80 -1.74 26.65
N LYS A 61 -16.98 -0.69 26.70
CA LYS A 61 -17.04 0.33 27.77
C LYS A 61 -18.33 1.15 27.71
N GLU A 62 -18.79 1.48 26.51
CA GLU A 62 -19.98 2.30 26.27
C GLU A 62 -21.29 1.50 26.29
N GLY A 63 -21.22 0.17 26.38
CA GLY A 63 -22.40 -0.70 26.39
C GLY A 63 -23.05 -0.87 25.01
N HIS A 64 -22.37 -0.51 23.92
CA HIS A 64 -22.86 -0.61 22.55
C HIS A 64 -22.76 -2.04 21.99
N PHE A 65 -23.51 -2.97 22.60
CA PHE A 65 -23.58 -4.39 22.22
C PHE A 65 -24.77 -4.77 21.32
N SER A 66 -25.46 -3.77 20.74
CA SER A 66 -26.65 -3.99 19.89
C SER A 66 -26.37 -4.87 18.67
N ASN A 67 -25.13 -4.83 18.14
CA ASN A 67 -24.69 -5.61 16.99
C ASN A 67 -23.97 -6.93 17.35
N TYR A 68 -23.77 -7.23 18.64
CA TYR A 68 -23.05 -8.44 19.08
C TYR A 68 -24.02 -9.61 19.19
N LYS A 69 -23.60 -10.80 18.74
CA LYS A 69 -24.35 -12.02 19.02
C LYS A 69 -24.45 -12.23 20.53
N PRO A 70 -25.52 -12.84 21.05
CA PRO A 70 -25.64 -13.13 22.49
C PRO A 70 -24.43 -13.89 23.06
N SER A 71 -23.79 -14.75 22.26
CA SER A 71 -22.58 -15.50 22.62
C SER A 71 -21.31 -14.64 22.76
N GLU A 72 -21.30 -13.44 22.18
CA GLU A 72 -20.16 -12.52 22.12
C GLU A 72 -20.24 -11.42 23.20
N ARG A 73 -21.34 -11.34 23.94
CA ARG A 73 -21.52 -10.37 25.03
C ARG A 73 -20.80 -10.85 26.28
N PRO A 74 -20.08 -9.97 27.01
CA PRO A 74 -19.50 -10.34 28.29
C PRO A 74 -20.61 -10.75 29.25
N ARG A 75 -20.47 -11.93 29.87
CA ARG A 75 -21.45 -12.39 30.88
C ARG A 75 -21.32 -11.48 32.09
N LEU A 76 -22.40 -10.78 32.43
CA LEU A 76 -22.53 -10.12 33.73
C LEU A 76 -22.41 -11.23 34.80
N LYS A 77 -21.42 -11.11 35.68
CA LYS A 77 -21.31 -11.96 36.88
C LYS A 77 -22.26 -11.45 37.94
#